data_AF-A0A8S1CDU9-F1
#
_entry.id   AF-A0A8S1CDU9-F1
#
_cell.length_a   1.000
_cell.length_b   1.000
_cell.length_c   1.000
_cell.angle_alpha   90.00
_cell.angle_beta   90.00
_cell.angle_gamma   90.00
#
_symmetry.space_group_name_H-M   'P 1'
#
loop_
_entity.id
_entity.type
_entity.pdbx_description
1 polymer ?
#
loop_
_entity_poly.entity_id
_entity_poly.type
_entity_poly.pdbx_seq_one_letter_code
_entity_poly.pdbx_strand_id
1 'polypeptide(L)'
;MHTTPNVVRCEAASFNFIEFAYKETSKNEMTYQEFEQACQQSSECQDSLGVSLEHCVRKCVSPSCYEDLYRFDELEEGEIDVRLNSFKGCFIQRLNRQRS
;
A
#
# COMPACT_ATOMS: atom_id res chain seq x y z
N MET A 1 -24.89 4.26 47.41
CA MET A 1 -23.65 3.92 46.68
C MET A 1 -24.06 3.58 45.26
N HIS A 2 -23.89 4.49 44.30
CA HIS A 2 -24.17 4.23 42.88
C HIS A 2 -22.90 4.60 42.10
N THR A 3 -22.09 3.60 41.77
CA THR A 3 -21.01 3.73 40.80
C THR A 3 -21.62 3.68 39.40
N THR A 4 -21.49 4.77 38.64
CA THR A 4 -21.82 4.81 37.22
C THR A 4 -20.82 3.95 36.44
N PRO A 5 -21.26 3.13 35.46
CA PRO A 5 -20.34 2.38 34.62
C PRO A 5 -19.59 3.35 33.71
N ASN A 6 -18.26 3.21 33.69
CA ASN A 6 -17.39 3.95 32.79
C ASN A 6 -17.61 3.42 31.37
N VAL A 7 -18.34 4.16 30.55
CA VAL A 7 -18.61 3.82 29.15
C VAL A 7 -17.33 4.04 28.36
N VAL A 8 -16.58 2.97 28.10
CA VAL A 8 -15.48 3.00 27.14
C VAL A 8 -16.10 3.10 25.75
N ARG A 9 -15.98 4.27 25.13
CA ARG A 9 -16.48 4.54 23.78
C ARG A 9 -15.36 4.17 22.80
N CYS A 10 -15.58 3.18 21.94
CA CYS A 10 -14.69 2.93 20.81
C CYS A 10 -14.84 4.09 19.83
N GLU A 11 -13.86 4.97 19.79
CA GLU A 11 -13.80 6.05 18.82
C GLU A 11 -13.25 5.48 17.50
N ALA A 12 -13.98 5.69 16.40
CA ALA A 12 -13.51 5.25 15.09
C ALA A 12 -12.30 6.11 14.70
N ALA A 13 -11.12 5.51 14.64
CA ALA A 13 -9.93 6.17 14.12
C ALA A 13 -10.16 6.47 12.63
N SER A 14 -10.07 7.73 12.23
CA SER A 14 -10.13 8.13 10.82
C SER A 14 -8.75 7.97 10.19
N PHE A 15 -8.58 6.97 9.34
CA PHE A 15 -7.38 6.78 8.55
C PHE A 15 -7.51 7.54 7.23
N ASN A 16 -6.61 8.50 6.99
CA ASN A 16 -6.62 9.34 5.78
C ASN A 16 -5.33 9.11 5.01
N PHE A 17 -5.44 8.93 3.69
CA PHE A 17 -4.30 8.77 2.79
C PHE A 17 -4.60 9.45 1.44
N ILE A 18 -3.57 9.66 0.63
CA ILE A 18 -3.75 10.23 -0.71
C ILE A 18 -4.50 9.23 -1.58
N GLU A 19 -5.65 9.61 -2.11
CA GLU A 19 -6.43 8.75 -3.02
C GLU A 19 -6.05 8.98 -4.48
N PHE A 20 -5.45 7.97 -5.11
CA PHE A 20 -5.27 7.90 -6.55
C PHE A 20 -6.31 6.96 -7.14
N ALA A 21 -7.09 7.47 -8.09
CA ALA A 21 -8.07 6.65 -8.78
C ALA A 21 -7.39 5.46 -9.48
N TYR A 22 -7.88 4.26 -9.18
CA TYR A 22 -7.45 3.04 -9.84
C TYR A 22 -8.61 2.40 -10.58
N LYS A 23 -8.38 2.08 -11.85
CA LYS A 23 -9.33 1.38 -12.69
C LYS A 23 -8.90 -0.08 -12.82
N GLU A 24 -9.62 -0.97 -12.16
CA GLU A 24 -9.43 -2.42 -12.22
C GLU A 24 -9.82 -2.95 -13.60
N THR A 25 -8.86 -2.89 -14.53
CA THR A 25 -8.96 -3.51 -15.85
C THR A 25 -7.95 -4.64 -15.94
N SER A 26 -8.21 -5.65 -16.76
CA SER A 26 -7.28 -6.78 -16.93
C SER A 26 -5.88 -6.33 -17.33
N LYS A 27 -5.76 -5.28 -18.15
CA LYS A 27 -4.47 -4.71 -18.53
C LYS A 27 -3.71 -4.11 -17.34
N ASN A 28 -4.39 -3.32 -16.52
CA ASN A 28 -3.76 -2.67 -15.37
C ASN A 28 -3.35 -3.68 -14.30
N GLU A 29 -4.21 -4.66 -14.01
CA GLU A 29 -3.90 -5.74 -13.05
C GLU A 29 -2.71 -6.56 -13.54
N MET A 30 -2.71 -7.00 -14.80
CA MET A 30 -1.60 -7.76 -15.37
C MET A 30 -0.29 -6.96 -15.34
N THR A 31 -0.34 -5.68 -15.74
CA THR A 31 0.85 -4.81 -15.70
C THR A 31 1.38 -4.66 -14.27
N TYR A 32 0.50 -4.44 -13.29
CA TYR A 32 0.91 -4.29 -11.89
C TYR A 32 1.50 -5.61 -11.35
N GLN A 33 0.84 -6.74 -11.60
CA GLN A 33 1.29 -8.06 -11.17
C GLN A 33 2.66 -8.44 -11.75
N GLU A 34 2.93 -8.10 -13.02
CA GLU A 34 4.25 -8.31 -13.64
C GLU A 34 5.36 -7.57 -12.88
N PHE A 35 5.14 -6.29 -12.54
CA PHE A 35 6.10 -5.50 -11.78
C PHE A 35 6.25 -6.00 -10.34
N GLU A 36 5.14 -6.35 -9.69
CA GLU A 36 5.13 -6.91 -8.34
C GLU A 36 5.95 -8.21 -8.27
N GLN A 37 5.72 -9.14 -9.20
CA GLN A 37 6.46 -10.40 -9.27
C GLN A 37 7.95 -10.19 -9.59
N ALA A 38 8.27 -9.25 -10.50
CA ALA A 38 9.65 -8.92 -10.83
C ALA A 38 10.39 -8.35 -9.62
N CYS A 39 9.74 -7.46 -8.85
CA CYS A 39 10.28 -6.91 -7.62
C CYS A 39 10.43 -7.95 -6.51
N GLN A 40 9.47 -8.85 -6.35
CA GLN A 40 9.53 -9.94 -5.37
C GLN A 40 10.70 -10.90 -5.63
N GLN A 41 11.05 -11.11 -6.91
CA GLN A 41 12.17 -11.95 -7.34
C GLN A 41 13.48 -11.19 -7.51
N SER A 42 13.49 -9.88 -7.26
CA SER A 42 14.71 -9.08 -7.34
C SER A 42 15.69 -9.47 -6.23
N SER A 43 16.99 -9.32 -6.50
CA SER A 43 18.03 -9.57 -5.49
C SER A 43 17.90 -8.68 -4.26
N GLU A 44 17.21 -7.54 -4.37
CA GLU A 44 16.98 -6.61 -3.27
C GLU A 44 15.90 -7.10 -2.31
N CYS A 45 14.84 -7.74 -2.82
CA CYS A 45 13.72 -8.20 -2.01
C CYS A 45 13.70 -9.70 -1.72
N GLN A 46 14.52 -10.51 -2.41
CA GLN A 46 14.49 -11.99 -2.30
C GLN A 46 14.66 -12.52 -0.87
N ASP A 47 15.41 -11.81 -0.02
CA ASP A 47 15.70 -12.22 1.36
C ASP A 47 14.69 -11.64 2.38
N SER A 48 13.75 -10.80 1.92
CA SER A 48 12.71 -10.22 2.77
C SER A 48 11.52 -11.16 2.91
N LEU A 49 10.86 -11.15 4.07
CA LEU A 49 9.70 -11.98 4.37
C LEU A 49 8.58 -11.14 5.03
N GLY A 50 7.35 -11.65 4.99
CA GLY A 50 6.20 -11.02 5.64
C GLY A 50 6.00 -9.56 5.22
N VAL A 51 5.69 -8.68 6.18
CA VAL A 51 5.46 -7.26 5.92
C VAL A 51 6.71 -6.54 5.39
N SER A 52 7.92 -6.99 5.76
CA SER A 52 9.16 -6.45 5.21
C SER A 52 9.29 -6.71 3.70
N LEU A 53 8.81 -7.87 3.22
CA LEU A 53 8.75 -8.15 1.78
C LEU A 53 7.76 -7.21 1.09
N GLU A 54 6.59 -6.97 1.68
CA GLU A 54 5.62 -6.03 1.13
C GLU A 54 6.21 -4.62 1.01
N HIS A 55 6.86 -4.12 2.07
CA HIS A 55 7.57 -2.85 2.05
C HIS A 55 8.62 -2.78 0.93
N CYS A 56 9.44 -3.83 0.81
CA CYS A 56 10.47 -3.88 -0.21
C CYS A 56 9.87 -3.85 -1.61
N VAL A 57 8.87 -4.70 -1.88
CA VAL A 57 8.23 -4.81 -3.20
C VAL A 57 7.54 -3.49 -3.56
N ARG A 58 6.86 -2.82 -2.63
CA ARG A 58 6.23 -1.52 -2.88
C ARG A 58 7.26 -0.44 -3.21
N LYS A 59 8.35 -0.37 -2.44
CA LYS A 59 9.47 0.55 -2.72
C LYS A 59 10.07 0.25 -4.09
N CYS A 60 10.28 -1.01 -4.45
CA CYS A 60 10.80 -1.43 -5.75
C CYS A 60 9.86 -1.06 -6.92
N VAL A 61 8.56 -1.37 -6.80
CA VAL A 61 7.57 -1.13 -7.87
C VAL A 61 7.47 0.37 -8.19
N SER A 62 7.42 1.21 -7.15
CA SER A 62 7.47 2.65 -7.34
C SER A 62 7.88 3.34 -6.04
N PRO A 63 9.16 3.78 -5.93
CA PRO A 63 9.64 4.44 -4.72
C PRO A 63 8.82 5.69 -4.38
N SER A 64 8.44 6.45 -5.40
CA SER A 64 7.67 7.66 -5.20
C SER A 64 6.24 7.38 -4.74
N CYS A 65 5.58 6.29 -5.18
CA CYS A 65 4.22 5.98 -4.70
C CYS A 65 4.26 5.41 -3.29
N TYR A 66 5.36 4.74 -2.93
CA TYR A 66 5.58 4.29 -1.57
C TYR A 66 5.70 5.49 -0.63
N GLU A 67 6.52 6.48 -1.00
CA GLU A 67 6.70 7.70 -0.20
C GLU A 67 5.38 8.46 0.02
N ASP A 68 4.54 8.54 -1.00
CA ASP A 68 3.24 9.24 -0.92
C ASP A 68 2.24 8.55 0.03
N LEU A 69 2.31 7.21 0.18
CA LEU A 69 1.26 6.42 0.82
C LEU A 69 1.67 5.74 2.13
N TYR A 70 2.95 5.41 2.30
CA TYR A 70 3.43 4.58 3.41
C TYR A 70 4.51 5.26 4.27
N ARG A 71 5.16 6.33 3.79
CA ARG A 71 6.30 6.97 4.51
C ARG A 71 6.01 7.33 5.96
N PHE A 72 4.83 7.88 6.22
CA PHE A 72 4.47 8.40 7.55
C PHE A 72 3.85 7.34 8.46
N ASP A 73 3.38 6.23 7.88
CA ASP A 73 2.64 5.19 8.57
C ASP A 73 2.85 3.87 7.82
N GLU A 74 3.99 3.23 8.06
CA GLU A 74 4.36 1.99 7.40
C GLU A 74 3.45 0.85 7.87
N LEU A 75 3.05 -0.07 6.97
CA LEU A 75 2.32 -1.28 7.32
C LEU A 75 3.02 -2.08 8.43
N GLU A 76 2.24 -2.45 9.44
CA GLU A 76 2.68 -3.37 10.50
C GLU A 76 2.21 -4.81 10.24
N GLU A 77 2.85 -5.77 10.91
CA GLU A 77 2.50 -7.18 10.77
C GLU A 77 1.08 -7.44 11.30
N GLY A 78 0.22 -8.03 10.45
CA GLY A 78 -1.17 -8.31 10.78
C GLY A 78 -2.15 -7.17 10.46
N GLU A 79 -1.67 -6.04 9.96
CA GLU A 79 -2.54 -4.97 9.46
C GLU A 79 -3.14 -5.30 8.09
N ILE A 80 -4.30 -4.71 7.80
CA ILE A 80 -4.96 -4.80 6.50
C ILE A 80 -4.56 -3.58 5.67
N ASP A 81 -3.90 -3.78 4.53
CA ASP A 81 -3.54 -2.68 3.64
C ASP A 81 -4.73 -2.19 2.81
N VAL A 82 -5.44 -1.20 3.34
CA VAL A 82 -6.53 -0.51 2.63
C VAL A 82 -6.04 0.45 1.54
N ARG A 83 -4.74 0.76 1.47
CA ARG A 83 -4.16 1.73 0.53
C ARG A 83 -3.76 1.12 -0.80
N LEU A 84 -3.76 -0.22 -0.90
CA LEU A 84 -3.33 -0.98 -2.06
C LEU A 84 -3.88 -0.44 -3.40
N ASN A 85 -5.19 -0.21 -3.49
CA ASN A 85 -5.80 0.28 -4.72
C ASN A 85 -5.30 1.69 -5.07
N SER A 86 -5.10 2.56 -4.09
CA SER A 86 -4.50 3.87 -4.32
C SER A 86 -3.05 3.75 -4.80
N PHE A 87 -2.27 2.83 -4.24
CA PHE A 87 -0.91 2.56 -4.70
C PHE A 87 -0.87 2.10 -6.15
N LYS A 88 -1.74 1.15 -6.53
CA LYS A 88 -1.88 0.72 -7.94
C LYS A 88 -2.26 1.88 -8.86
N GLY A 89 -3.17 2.75 -8.41
CA GLY A 89 -3.56 3.97 -9.10
C GLY A 89 -2.37 4.91 -9.36
N CYS A 90 -1.59 5.20 -8.33
CA CYS A 90 -0.38 6.02 -8.42
C CYS A 90 0.62 5.44 -9.43
N PHE A 91 0.91 4.13 -9.32
CA PHE A 91 1.84 3.43 -10.20
C PHE A 91 1.43 3.55 -11.67
N ILE A 92 0.17 3.20 -12.00
CA ILE A 92 -0.31 3.25 -13.40
C ILE A 92 -0.30 4.68 -13.95
N GLN A 93 -0.70 5.68 -13.15
CA GLN A 93 -0.65 7.08 -13.56
C GLN A 93 0.80 7.52 -13.88
N ARG A 94 1.76 7.19 -13.03
CA ARG A 94 3.17 7.55 -13.24
C ARG A 94 3.80 6.79 -14.40
N LEU A 95 3.51 5.49 -14.54
CA LEU A 95 3.95 4.67 -15.66
C LEU A 95 3.48 5.25 -17.00
N ASN A 96 2.22 5.69 -17.08
CA ASN A 96 1.68 6.29 -18.30
C ASN A 96 2.32 7.64 -18.63
N ARG A 97 2.67 8.47 -17.63
CA ARG A 97 3.38 9.75 -17.83
C ARG A 97 4.81 9.57 -18.33
N GLN A 98 5.47 8.47 -18.00
CA GLN A 98 6.82 8.19 -18.50
C GLN A 98 6.84 7.72 -19.95
N ARG A 99 5.69 7.26 -20.47
CA ARG A 99 5.54 6.75 -21.84
C ARG A 99 5.02 7.79 -22.82
N SER A 100 4.68 9.00 -22.34
CA SER A 100 4.15 10.12 -23.12
C SER A 100 5.21 11.14 -23.51
#